data_AF-A0A946BXW5-F1
#
_entry.id   AF-A0A946BXW5-F1
#
_cell.length_a   1.000
_cell.length_b   1.000
_cell.length_c   1.000
_cell.angle_alpha   90.00
_cell.angle_beta   90.00
_cell.angle_gamma   90.00
#
_symmetry.space_group_name_H-M   'P 1'
#
loop_
_entity.id
_entity.type
_entity.pdbx_description
1 polymer ?
#
loop_
_entity_poly.entity_id
_entity_poly.type
_entity_poly.pdbx_seq_one_letter_code
_entity_poly.pdbx_strand_id
1 'polypeptide(L)'
;KVGLWRVCGYKIDPYFNYPWLSTNLVTLWARFTFHYREFLVRAFYYPIFFKYFKRHTHLRIFTATMAAACFGNLVWGHMTEATFYYGLEFNNIYESLQQWPYFVLLGLGITLCEFWLLHKKKSARKVWTFDKDIGWDFLSAYATLQYYALIHIFVYTTPEATLADNFSLFLIGLGFHF
;
A
#
# COMPACT_ATOMS: atom_id res chain seq x y z
N LYS A 1 -18.89 -4.59 6.39
CA LYS A 1 -19.55 -3.46 7.09
C LYS A 1 -20.36 -2.53 6.15
N VAL A 2 -19.89 -2.16 4.95
CA VAL A 2 -20.59 -1.22 4.01
C VAL A 2 -22.07 -1.55 3.71
N GLY A 3 -22.45 -2.83 3.64
CA GLY A 3 -23.84 -3.24 3.37
C GLY A 3 -24.85 -2.76 4.42
N LEU A 4 -24.49 -2.82 5.71
CA LEU A 4 -25.37 -2.38 6.81
C LEU A 4 -25.64 -0.87 6.73
N TRP A 5 -24.62 -0.08 6.43
CA TRP A 5 -24.74 1.38 6.33
C TRP A 5 -25.62 1.81 5.15
N ARG A 6 -25.61 1.04 4.05
CA ARG A 6 -26.52 1.27 2.92
C ARG A 6 -27.97 0.96 3.29
N VAL A 7 -28.22 -0.07 4.10
CA VAL A 7 -29.56 -0.36 4.64
C VAL A 7 -30.04 0.77 5.54
N CYS A 8 -29.14 1.39 6.32
CA CYS A 8 -29.43 2.57 7.12
C CYS A 8 -29.60 3.88 6.30
N GLY A 9 -29.61 3.82 4.96
CA GLY A 9 -29.83 4.98 4.09
C GLY A 9 -28.58 5.81 3.77
N TYR A 10 -27.39 5.42 4.25
CA TYR A 10 -26.16 6.13 3.93
C TYR A 10 -25.61 5.71 2.56
N LYS A 11 -25.34 6.71 1.71
CA LYS A 11 -24.66 6.51 0.42
C LYS A 11 -23.16 6.36 0.64
N ILE A 12 -22.72 5.13 0.90
CA ILE A 12 -21.31 4.79 1.12
C ILE A 12 -20.72 4.10 -0.11
N ASP A 13 -19.57 4.59 -0.55
CA ASP A 13 -18.78 4.01 -1.64
C ASP A 13 -18.30 2.59 -1.31
N PRO A 14 -18.19 1.70 -2.31
CA PRO A 14 -17.72 0.34 -2.10
C PRO A 14 -16.31 0.33 -1.53
N TYR A 15 -16.04 -0.62 -0.65
CA TYR A 15 -14.76 -0.73 0.05
C TYR A 15 -13.59 -1.08 -0.88
N PHE A 16 -13.87 -1.85 -1.94
CA PHE A 16 -12.94 -2.22 -3.00
C PHE A 16 -13.53 -1.88 -4.37
N ASN A 17 -12.69 -1.42 -5.30
CA ASN A 17 -13.10 -1.10 -6.67
C ASN A 17 -12.16 -1.73 -7.69
N TYR A 18 -12.40 -3.00 -8.04
CA TYR A 18 -11.60 -3.79 -9.00
C TYR A 18 -10.06 -3.61 -8.83
N PRO A 19 -9.50 -3.94 -7.65
CA PRO A 19 -8.09 -3.72 -7.37
C PRO A 19 -7.18 -4.52 -8.32
N TRP A 20 -7.61 -5.68 -8.79
CA TRP A 20 -6.87 -6.55 -9.70
C TRP A 20 -6.62 -5.93 -11.09
N LEU A 21 -7.42 -4.94 -11.49
CA LEU A 21 -7.29 -4.23 -12.76
C LEU A 21 -6.37 -3.00 -12.66
N SER A 22 -5.54 -2.93 -11.63
CA SER A 22 -4.63 -1.82 -11.38
C SER A 22 -3.31 -2.04 -12.09
N THR A 23 -2.89 -1.10 -12.92
CA THR A 23 -1.64 -1.20 -13.72
C THR A 23 -0.43 -0.58 -13.02
N ASN A 24 -0.62 0.05 -11.87
CA ASN A 24 0.46 0.55 -11.04
C ASN A 24 0.05 0.54 -9.56
N LEU A 25 1.04 0.60 -8.67
CA LEU A 25 0.80 0.48 -7.24
C LEU A 25 -0.03 1.63 -6.66
N VAL A 26 0.08 2.85 -7.22
CA VAL A 26 -0.74 4.00 -6.81
C VAL A 26 -2.22 3.74 -7.12
N THR A 27 -2.52 3.18 -8.30
CA THR A 27 -3.90 2.80 -8.67
C THR A 27 -4.41 1.63 -7.86
N LEU A 28 -3.53 0.67 -7.52
CA LEU A 28 -3.87 -0.44 -6.62
C LEU A 28 -4.27 0.11 -5.25
N TRP A 29 -3.40 0.91 -4.65
CA TRP A 29 -3.64 1.57 -3.36
C TRP A 29 -4.88 2.46 -3.40
N ALA A 30 -5.14 3.13 -4.53
CA ALA A 30 -6.31 3.96 -4.68
C ALA A 30 -7.63 3.16 -4.74
N ARG A 31 -7.58 1.92 -5.20
CA ARG A 31 -8.74 1.03 -5.35
C ARG A 31 -8.91 0.06 -4.19
N PHE A 32 -7.91 -0.05 -3.33
CA PHE A 32 -7.87 -0.92 -2.16
C PHE A 32 -8.31 -0.15 -0.90
N THR A 33 -9.22 -0.72 -0.11
CA THR A 33 -9.60 -0.20 1.22
C THR A 33 -9.93 1.31 1.24
N PHE A 34 -10.89 1.75 0.42
CA PHE A 34 -11.15 3.19 0.15
C PHE A 34 -11.24 4.06 1.42
N HIS A 35 -12.08 3.63 2.38
CA HIS A 35 -12.34 4.36 3.62
C HIS A 35 -11.11 4.47 4.53
N TYR A 36 -10.36 3.38 4.64
CA TYR A 36 -9.14 3.31 5.43
C TYR A 36 -8.06 4.23 4.85
N ARG A 37 -7.85 4.16 3.53
CA ARG A 37 -6.92 5.04 2.82
C ARG A 37 -7.31 6.51 2.97
N GLU A 38 -8.58 6.86 2.82
CA GLU A 38 -9.01 8.25 2.94
C GLU A 38 -8.73 8.81 4.34
N PHE A 39 -8.95 8.01 5.38
CA PHE A 39 -8.54 8.37 6.73
C PHE A 39 -7.03 8.60 6.83
N LEU A 40 -6.20 7.68 6.30
CA LEU A 40 -4.74 7.83 6.31
C LEU A 40 -4.27 9.10 5.61
N VAL A 41 -4.86 9.41 4.46
CA VAL A 41 -4.51 10.62 3.70
C VAL A 41 -4.86 11.88 4.48
N ARG A 42 -6.04 11.91 5.11
CA ARG A 42 -6.48 13.06 5.90
C ARG A 42 -5.69 13.24 7.20
N ALA A 43 -5.40 12.15 7.89
CA ALA A 43 -4.75 12.18 9.20
C ALA A 43 -3.22 12.32 9.12
N PHE A 44 -2.57 11.72 8.12
CA PHE A 44 -1.11 11.67 8.04
C PHE A 44 -0.55 12.39 6.81
N TYR A 45 -1.11 12.13 5.62
CA TYR A 45 -0.54 12.67 4.38
C TYR A 45 -0.65 14.19 4.29
N TYR A 46 -1.86 14.76 4.35
CA TYR A 46 -2.07 16.20 4.23
C TYR A 46 -1.33 17.05 5.27
N PRO A 47 -1.36 16.74 6.59
CA PRO A 47 -0.65 17.57 7.56
C PRO A 47 0.85 17.59 7.31
N ILE A 48 1.45 16.48 6.92
CA ILE A 48 2.89 16.40 6.65
C ILE A 48 3.23 17.12 5.35
N PHE A 49 2.40 16.93 4.32
CA PHE A 49 2.55 17.57 3.02
C PHE A 49 2.47 19.10 3.09
N PHE A 50 1.60 19.67 3.94
CA PHE A 50 1.51 21.12 4.11
C PHE A 50 2.53 21.70 5.09
N LYS A 51 3.02 20.90 6.04
CA LYS A 51 3.95 21.37 7.09
C LYS A 51 5.43 21.28 6.69
N TYR A 52 5.84 20.24 5.97
CA TYR A 52 7.26 19.96 5.71
C TYR A 52 7.68 20.12 4.23
N PHE A 53 8.98 20.39 4.00
CA PHE A 53 9.65 20.41 2.69
C PHE A 53 8.97 21.23 1.57
N LYS A 54 8.45 22.42 1.88
CA LYS A 54 7.76 23.31 0.92
C LYS A 54 8.57 23.68 -0.34
N ARG A 55 9.90 23.65 -0.26
CA ARG A 55 10.82 24.02 -1.36
C ARG A 55 11.16 22.86 -2.30
N HIS A 56 11.02 21.61 -1.86
CA HIS A 56 11.40 20.42 -2.63
C HIS A 56 10.21 19.48 -2.81
N THR A 57 9.53 19.59 -3.95
CA THR A 57 8.31 18.81 -4.27
C THR A 57 8.52 17.30 -4.14
N HIS A 58 9.67 16.78 -4.58
CA HIS A 58 9.97 15.35 -4.49
C HIS A 58 10.10 14.87 -3.04
N LEU A 59 10.90 15.54 -2.22
CA LEU A 59 11.06 15.21 -0.80
C LEU A 59 9.75 15.35 -0.03
N ARG A 60 8.92 16.33 -0.40
CA ARG A 60 7.60 16.52 0.20
C ARG A 60 6.66 15.35 -0.06
N ILE A 61 6.59 14.88 -1.30
CA ILE A 61 5.78 13.71 -1.66
C ILE A 61 6.33 12.46 -0.98
N PHE A 62 7.64 12.24 -1.06
CA PHE A 62 8.29 11.10 -0.41
C PHE A 62 8.01 11.03 1.09
N THR A 63 8.20 12.13 1.82
CA THR A 63 8.00 12.18 3.27
C THR A 63 6.53 12.02 3.66
N ALA A 64 5.60 12.63 2.92
CA ALA A 64 4.18 12.48 3.15
C ALA A 64 3.70 11.04 2.89
N THR A 65 4.13 10.43 1.78
CA THR A 65 3.79 9.04 1.43
C THR A 65 4.41 8.05 2.40
N MET A 66 5.70 8.20 2.76
CA MET A 66 6.36 7.34 3.74
C MET A 66 5.71 7.44 5.11
N ALA A 67 5.32 8.64 5.54
CA ALA A 67 4.65 8.78 6.82
C ALA A 67 3.25 8.17 6.83
N ALA A 68 2.47 8.34 5.75
CA ALA A 68 1.16 7.71 5.62
C ALA A 68 1.27 6.18 5.50
N ALA A 69 2.27 5.67 4.78
CA ALA A 69 2.48 4.23 4.59
C ALA A 69 3.07 3.54 5.82
N CYS A 70 3.98 4.19 6.56
CA CYS A 70 4.61 3.61 7.75
C CYS A 70 3.77 3.87 9.01
N PHE A 71 3.58 5.13 9.39
CA PHE A 71 2.84 5.45 10.62
C PHE A 71 1.36 5.16 10.47
N GLY A 72 0.78 5.45 9.31
CA GLY A 72 -0.63 5.17 9.06
C GLY A 72 -0.97 3.69 9.16
N ASN A 73 -0.19 2.83 8.50
CA ASN A 73 -0.43 1.38 8.53
C ASN A 73 -0.08 0.72 9.87
N LEU A 74 0.89 1.27 10.59
CA LEU A 74 1.24 0.79 11.92
C LEU A 74 0.16 1.16 12.95
N VAL A 75 -0.26 2.42 13.00
CA VAL A 75 -1.20 2.94 14.01
C VAL A 75 -2.64 2.50 13.75
N TRP A 76 -3.05 2.41 12.49
CA TRP A 76 -4.45 2.13 12.18
C TRP A 76 -4.69 0.74 11.58
N GLY A 77 -3.71 0.17 10.89
CA GLY A 77 -3.83 -1.13 10.22
C GLY A 77 -3.71 -2.31 11.19
N HIS A 78 -2.75 -2.26 12.11
CA HIS A 78 -2.39 -3.42 12.93
C HIS A 78 -2.62 -3.21 14.42
N MET A 79 -2.37 -1.99 14.94
CA MET A 79 -2.73 -1.68 16.33
C MET A 79 -4.24 -1.83 16.57
N THR A 80 -5.10 -1.51 15.60
CA THR A 80 -6.56 -1.61 15.81
C THR A 80 -7.05 -3.06 15.90
N GLU A 81 -6.51 -3.99 15.12
CA GLU A 81 -6.89 -5.41 15.20
C GLU A 81 -6.40 -6.04 16.52
N ALA A 82 -5.14 -5.80 16.92
CA ALA A 82 -4.61 -6.32 18.18
C ALA A 82 -5.34 -5.73 19.40
N THR A 83 -5.65 -4.43 19.37
CA THR A 83 -6.35 -3.76 20.48
C THR A 83 -7.82 -4.14 20.58
N PHE A 84 -8.50 -4.45 19.45
CA PHE A 84 -9.92 -4.84 19.47
C PHE A 84 -10.16 -6.24 20.05
N TYR A 85 -9.22 -7.17 19.85
CA TYR A 85 -9.40 -8.57 20.25
C TYR A 85 -8.68 -8.96 21.55
N TYR A 86 -7.51 -8.39 21.85
CA TYR A 86 -6.64 -8.88 22.94
C TYR A 86 -6.20 -7.81 23.96
N GLY A 87 -6.53 -6.54 23.75
CA GLY A 87 -6.03 -5.44 24.58
C GLY A 87 -4.56 -5.08 24.26
N LEU A 88 -4.14 -3.91 24.76
CA LEU A 88 -2.81 -3.34 24.53
C LEU A 88 -1.75 -4.04 25.40
N GLU A 89 -1.35 -5.25 25.03
CA GLU A 89 -0.16 -5.89 25.59
C GLU A 89 1.09 -5.49 24.81
N PHE A 90 2.21 -5.29 25.51
CA PHE A 90 3.49 -4.86 24.92
C PHE A 90 4.02 -5.85 23.86
N ASN A 91 3.70 -7.14 24.00
CA ASN A 91 4.08 -8.17 23.02
C ASN A 91 3.39 -7.95 21.66
N ASN A 92 2.12 -7.55 21.65
CA ASN A 92 1.35 -7.30 20.42
C ASN A 92 1.90 -6.08 19.64
N ILE A 93 2.48 -5.11 20.36
CA ILE A 93 3.15 -3.96 19.75
C ILE A 93 4.46 -4.39 19.09
N TYR A 94 5.21 -5.29 19.74
CA TYR A 94 6.46 -5.81 19.20
C TYR A 94 6.23 -6.63 17.92
N GLU A 95 5.22 -7.50 17.91
CA GLU A 95 4.83 -8.26 16.71
C GLU A 95 4.40 -7.34 15.55
N SER A 96 3.61 -6.31 15.84
CA SER A 96 3.21 -5.30 14.84
C SER A 96 4.41 -4.51 14.30
N LEU A 97 5.41 -4.24 15.15
CA LEU A 97 6.65 -3.57 14.75
C LEU A 97 7.53 -4.48 13.88
N GLN A 98 7.50 -5.80 14.07
CA GLN A 98 8.29 -6.74 13.26
C GLN A 98 7.86 -6.75 11.79
N GLN A 99 6.63 -6.33 11.49
CA GLN A 99 6.10 -6.15 10.14
C GLN A 99 6.55 -4.84 9.46
N TRP A 100 7.47 -4.08 10.07
CA TRP A 100 8.02 -2.85 9.49
C TRP A 100 8.53 -2.97 8.05
N PRO A 101 9.14 -4.10 7.58
CA PRO A 101 9.64 -4.18 6.21
C PRO A 101 8.51 -4.08 5.20
N TYR A 102 7.33 -4.62 5.50
CA TYR A 102 6.15 -4.52 4.65
C TYR A 102 5.75 -3.06 4.43
N PHE A 103 5.63 -2.27 5.51
CA PHE A 103 5.20 -0.88 5.41
C PHE A 103 6.21 -0.01 4.66
N VAL A 104 7.50 -0.24 4.90
CA VAL A 104 8.58 0.47 4.22
C VAL A 104 8.60 0.13 2.73
N LEU A 105 8.53 -1.14 2.37
CA LEU A 105 8.49 -1.57 0.96
C LEU A 105 7.25 -1.01 0.27
N LEU A 106 6.07 -1.11 0.88
CA LEU A 106 4.83 -0.53 0.33
C LEU A 106 4.98 0.98 0.08
N GLY A 107 5.49 1.73 1.05
CA GLY A 107 5.74 3.18 0.91
C GLY A 107 6.74 3.51 -0.20
N LEU A 108 7.84 2.77 -0.27
CA LEU A 108 8.85 2.90 -1.33
C LEU A 108 8.27 2.59 -2.72
N GLY A 109 7.47 1.52 -2.84
CA GLY A 109 6.81 1.18 -4.10
C GLY A 109 5.84 2.28 -4.57
N ILE A 110 5.06 2.85 -3.64
CA ILE A 110 4.09 3.91 -3.97
C ILE A 110 4.84 5.18 -4.39
N THR A 111 5.83 5.62 -3.60
CA THR A 111 6.63 6.80 -3.93
C THR A 111 7.37 6.67 -5.26
N LEU A 112 7.95 5.50 -5.56
CA LEU A 112 8.61 5.26 -6.84
C LEU A 112 7.61 5.35 -8.00
N CYS A 113 6.41 4.78 -7.84
CA CYS A 113 5.34 4.91 -8.82
C CYS A 113 4.86 6.37 -8.97
N GLU A 114 4.72 7.13 -7.89
CA GLU A 114 4.37 8.55 -7.91
C GLU A 114 5.42 9.37 -8.65
N PHE A 115 6.71 9.16 -8.36
CA PHE A 115 7.81 9.81 -9.06
C PHE A 115 7.85 9.45 -10.54
N TRP A 116 7.63 8.18 -10.89
CA TRP A 116 7.55 7.79 -12.29
C TRP A 116 6.37 8.47 -13.01
N LEU A 117 5.19 8.51 -12.38
CA LEU A 117 4.01 9.16 -12.93
C LEU A 117 4.17 10.68 -13.07
N LEU A 118 4.97 11.32 -12.21
CA LEU A 118 5.28 12.75 -12.30
C LEU A 118 6.18 13.09 -13.50
N HIS A 119 7.16 12.23 -13.80
CA HIS A 119 8.09 12.45 -14.92
C HIS A 119 7.57 11.92 -16.25
N LYS A 120 6.65 10.96 -16.23
CA LYS A 120 6.05 10.40 -17.44
C LYS A 120 5.16 11.44 -18.12
N LYS A 121 5.36 11.63 -19.43
CA LYS A 121 4.41 12.43 -20.25
C LYS A 121 3.02 11.80 -20.17
N LYS A 122 2.02 12.61 -19.81
CA LYS A 122 0.62 12.18 -19.76
C LYS A 122 0.22 11.62 -21.13
N SER A 123 0.03 10.31 -21.20
CA SER A 123 -0.55 9.68 -22.38
C SER A 123 -2.06 9.86 -22.34
N ALA A 124 -2.65 10.21 -23.48
CA ALA A 124 -4.10 10.29 -23.63
C ALA A 124 -4.77 8.90 -23.70
N ARG A 125 -3.98 7.82 -23.80
CA ARG A 125 -4.49 6.46 -23.88
C ARG A 125 -5.18 6.08 -22.56
N LYS A 126 -6.42 5.59 -22.66
CA LYS A 126 -7.15 5.01 -21.54
C LYS A 126 -6.61 3.60 -21.26
N VAL A 127 -6.39 3.28 -19.98
CA VAL A 127 -5.97 1.94 -19.55
C VAL A 127 -7.06 0.93 -19.88
N TRP A 128 -6.68 -0.30 -20.26
CA TRP A 128 -7.61 -1.38 -20.67
C TRP A 128 -8.36 -1.10 -21.97
N THR A 129 -7.74 -0.37 -22.91
CA THR A 129 -8.26 -0.22 -24.28
C THR A 129 -7.76 -1.39 -25.13
N PHE A 130 -8.64 -2.01 -25.93
CA PHE A 130 -8.34 -3.13 -26.83
C PHE A 130 -7.47 -2.67 -28.02
N ASP A 131 -6.21 -2.37 -27.73
CA ASP A 131 -5.19 -1.94 -28.68
C ASP A 131 -4.01 -2.93 -28.70
N LYS A 132 -3.05 -2.69 -29.58
CA LYS A 132 -1.78 -3.44 -29.65
C LYS A 132 -1.00 -3.43 -28.33
N ASP A 133 -1.19 -2.40 -27.50
CA ASP A 133 -0.51 -2.22 -26.22
C ASP A 133 -1.24 -2.87 -25.03
N ILE A 134 -2.34 -3.61 -25.24
CA ILE A 134 -3.05 -4.29 -24.15
C ILE A 134 -2.15 -5.27 -23.40
N GLY A 135 -1.17 -5.88 -24.08
CA GLY A 135 -0.17 -6.74 -23.45
C GLY A 135 0.64 -6.02 -22.36
N TRP A 136 0.95 -4.74 -22.56
CA TRP A 136 1.63 -3.92 -21.55
C TRP A 136 0.73 -3.61 -20.35
N ASP A 137 -0.58 -3.43 -20.57
CA ASP A 137 -1.54 -3.25 -19.48
C ASP A 137 -1.63 -4.54 -18.63
N PHE A 138 -1.68 -5.72 -19.26
CA PHE A 138 -1.64 -7.00 -18.55
C PHE A 138 -0.33 -7.21 -17.79
N LEU A 139 0.81 -6.95 -18.42
CA LEU A 139 2.12 -7.11 -17.78
C LEU A 139 2.27 -6.17 -16.58
N SER A 140 1.83 -4.91 -16.71
CA SER A 140 1.90 -3.93 -15.62
C SER A 140 0.95 -4.27 -14.47
N ALA A 141 -0.24 -4.78 -14.77
CA ALA A 141 -1.15 -5.30 -13.75
C ALA A 141 -0.56 -6.52 -13.03
N TYR A 142 0.00 -7.47 -13.78
CA TYR A 142 0.67 -8.64 -13.23
C TYR A 142 1.85 -8.25 -12.33
N ALA A 143 2.74 -7.37 -12.80
CA ALA A 143 3.89 -6.91 -12.02
C ALA A 143 3.46 -6.17 -10.73
N THR A 144 2.40 -5.36 -10.80
CA THR A 144 1.85 -4.66 -9.64
C THR A 144 1.31 -5.65 -8.60
N LEU A 145 0.56 -6.66 -9.04
CA LEU A 145 0.01 -7.70 -8.17
C LEU A 145 1.10 -8.62 -7.61
N GLN A 146 2.09 -8.98 -8.43
CA GLN A 146 3.23 -9.79 -8.01
C GLN A 146 4.03 -9.07 -6.94
N TYR A 147 4.37 -7.79 -7.15
CA TYR A 147 5.04 -6.99 -6.14
C TYR A 147 4.23 -6.91 -4.84
N TYR A 148 2.94 -6.63 -4.96
CA TYR A 148 2.04 -6.58 -3.80
C TYR A 148 1.97 -7.92 -3.07
N ALA A 149 1.95 -9.05 -3.77
CA ALA A 149 1.98 -10.38 -3.15
C ALA A 149 3.32 -10.65 -2.44
N LEU A 150 4.45 -10.30 -3.05
CA LEU A 150 5.78 -10.52 -2.48
C LEU A 150 5.99 -9.75 -1.17
N ILE A 151 5.52 -8.51 -1.08
CA ILE A 151 5.66 -7.75 0.17
C ILE A 151 4.84 -8.37 1.32
N HIS A 152 3.77 -9.13 1.04
CA HIS A 152 2.95 -9.77 2.08
C HIS A 152 3.66 -10.91 2.82
N ILE A 153 4.79 -11.40 2.29
CA ILE A 153 5.64 -12.39 2.98
C ILE A 153 6.05 -11.85 4.37
N PHE A 154 6.26 -10.53 4.49
CA PHE A 154 6.65 -9.89 5.74
C PHE A 154 5.49 -9.64 6.72
N VAL A 155 4.25 -9.87 6.31
CA VAL A 155 3.06 -9.71 7.17
C VAL A 155 2.68 -11.05 7.79
N TYR A 156 2.66 -12.12 6.99
CA TYR A 156 2.29 -13.47 7.42
C TYR A 156 3.55 -14.29 7.72
N THR A 157 4.22 -13.95 8.81
CA THR A 157 5.41 -14.68 9.26
C THR A 157 5.02 -15.87 10.13
N THR A 158 5.60 -17.04 9.88
CA THR A 158 5.51 -18.16 10.82
C THR A 158 6.32 -17.82 12.09
N PRO A 159 5.87 -18.24 13.29
CA PRO A 159 6.53 -17.91 14.55
C PRO A 159 7.99 -18.34 14.65
N GLU A 160 8.39 -19.36 13.87
CA GLU A 160 9.74 -19.92 13.85
C GLU A 160 10.65 -19.28 12.79
N ALA A 161 10.12 -18.47 11.87
CA ALA A 161 10.90 -17.90 10.78
C ALA A 161 11.63 -16.62 11.21
N THR A 162 12.92 -16.54 10.87
CA THR A 162 13.69 -15.32 11.10
C THR A 162 13.42 -14.28 10.01
N LEU A 163 13.71 -13.00 10.29
CA LEU A 163 13.64 -11.95 9.26
C LEU A 163 14.52 -12.27 8.04
N ALA A 164 15.66 -12.94 8.25
CA ALA A 164 16.56 -13.34 7.17
C ALA A 164 15.91 -14.37 6.24
N ASP A 165 15.13 -15.32 6.76
CA ASP A 165 14.42 -16.31 5.96
C ASP A 165 13.35 -15.64 5.08
N ASN A 166 12.63 -14.66 5.62
CA ASN A 166 11.63 -13.89 4.87
C ASN A 166 12.28 -13.05 3.76
N PHE A 167 13.47 -12.47 4.01
CA PHE A 167 14.24 -11.78 2.98
C PHE A 167 14.74 -12.73 1.88
N SER A 168 15.22 -13.92 2.26
CA SER A 168 15.61 -14.95 1.30
C SER A 168 14.43 -15.39 0.44
N LEU A 169 13.25 -15.62 1.03
CA LEU A 169 12.01 -15.92 0.31
C LEU A 169 11.58 -14.78 -0.63
N PHE A 170 11.69 -13.53 -0.18
CA PHE A 170 11.42 -12.36 -1.01
C PHE A 170 12.36 -12.28 -2.23
N LEU A 171 13.65 -12.57 -2.04
CA LEU A 171 14.64 -12.58 -3.12
C LEU A 171 14.43 -13.74 -4.10
N ILE A 172 14.09 -14.93 -3.60
CA ILE A 172 13.68 -16.07 -4.44
C ILE A 172 12.45 -15.70 -5.27
N GLY A 173 11.46 -15.04 -4.66
CA GLY A 173 10.27 -14.55 -5.35
C GLY A 173 10.53 -13.49 -6.43
N LEU A 174 11.70 -12.83 -6.38
CA LEU A 174 12.21 -11.93 -7.42
C LEU A 174 13.10 -12.64 -8.45
N GLY A 175 13.36 -13.93 -8.29
CA GLY A 175 14.17 -14.75 -9.19
C GLY A 175 15.66 -14.83 -8.84
N PHE A 176 16.08 -14.34 -7.68
CA PHE A 176 17.45 -14.51 -7.19
C PHE A 176 17.56 -15.83 -6.42
N HIS A 177 18.28 -16.78 -7.00
CA HIS A 177 18.63 -18.04 -6.34
C HIS A 177 20.00 -17.90 -5.67
N PHE A 178 20.06 -18.22 -4.36
CA PHE A 178 21.29 -18.32 -3.57
C PHE A 178 21.66 -19.78 -3.37
#